data_AF-A0A6C0IVK7-F1
#
_entry.id   AF-A0A6C0IVK7-F1
#
_cell.length_a   1.000
_cell.length_b   1.000
_cell.length_c   1.000
_cell.angle_alpha   90.00
_cell.angle_beta   90.00
_cell.angle_gamma   90.00
#
_symmetry.space_group_name_H-M   'P 1'
#
loop_
_entity.id
_entity.type
_entity.pdbx_description
1 polymer ?
#
loop_
_entity_poly.entity_id
_entity_poly.type
_entity_poly.pdbx_seq_one_letter_code
_entity_poly.pdbx_strand_id
1 'polypeptide(L)'
;MYKKKYLKYKDKYLELKNKQIGGVNPCKNQCGYNALPGMDYCCRTCRDSRGINHGLSLTQGTHPSRVGPSKGASAGAGTSSGSRISSISLTNPGKTLPRIMGGSSQIGGPEESGATAAGIIPYYIDASRQVHFLLGLNHYNGQVTTYQYFGGRREMSDVTIRDCAYREAKEESHNGANNTYGLPLRTVIHRKLTNGEFMCIPKQNGQTGQWNNFYFIHIDKTRWENGRSMLSIQNNEVNRLEWFKSNELPRLPHDLRPIERSAINYFMSNIPPTGAATGVVIGAKFCINCGAKFNTDKDKFCVKCGKKRENR
;
A
#
# COMPACT_ATOMS: atom_id res chain seq x y z
N MET A 1 14.07 -30.27 -42.20
CA MET A 1 13.37 -31.22 -41.32
C MET A 1 12.95 -30.62 -39.96
N TYR A 2 12.20 -29.48 -39.92
CA TYR A 2 11.82 -28.81 -38.65
C TYR A 2 10.34 -29.00 -38.22
N LYS A 3 9.51 -29.73 -38.99
CA LYS A 3 8.06 -29.80 -38.77
C LYS A 3 7.60 -30.71 -37.62
N LYS A 4 8.43 -31.63 -37.10
CA LYS A 4 7.98 -32.63 -36.10
C LYS A 4 7.86 -32.10 -34.66
N LYS A 5 8.54 -31.01 -34.27
CA LYS A 5 8.48 -30.48 -32.88
C LYS A 5 7.28 -29.57 -32.61
N TYR A 6 6.72 -28.91 -33.64
CA TYR A 6 5.61 -27.96 -33.48
C TYR A 6 4.26 -28.64 -33.23
N LEU A 7 4.04 -29.84 -33.78
CA LEU A 7 2.80 -30.60 -33.55
C LEU A 7 2.63 -31.01 -32.09
N LYS A 8 3.73 -31.40 -31.41
CA LYS A 8 3.71 -31.88 -30.01
C LYS A 8 3.23 -30.83 -28.99
N TYR A 9 3.35 -29.54 -29.31
CA TYR A 9 2.88 -28.43 -28.46
C TYR A 9 1.38 -28.15 -28.62
N LYS A 10 0.87 -28.25 -29.86
CA LYS A 10 -0.56 -28.04 -30.15
C LYS A 10 -1.42 -29.13 -29.51
N ASP A 11 -0.93 -30.37 -29.55
CA ASP A 11 -1.64 -31.52 -28.98
C ASP A 11 -1.68 -31.45 -27.45
N LYS A 12 -0.60 -30.99 -26.81
CA LYS A 12 -0.54 -30.78 -25.35
C LYS A 12 -1.38 -29.60 -24.87
N TYR A 13 -1.50 -28.54 -25.69
CA TYR A 13 -2.44 -27.43 -25.46
C TYR A 13 -3.89 -27.91 -25.55
N LEU A 14 -4.23 -28.74 -26.54
CA LEU A 14 -5.54 -29.34 -26.69
C LEU A 14 -5.86 -30.31 -25.56
N GLU A 15 -4.88 -31.07 -25.08
CA GLU A 15 -5.02 -31.97 -23.92
C GLU A 15 -5.33 -31.20 -22.63
N LEU A 16 -4.66 -30.05 -22.40
CA LEU A 16 -4.93 -29.16 -21.26
C LEU A 16 -6.28 -28.44 -21.39
N LYS A 17 -6.68 -28.06 -22.61
CA LYS A 17 -8.00 -27.50 -22.90
C LYS A 17 -9.11 -28.53 -22.61
N ASN A 18 -8.86 -29.80 -22.88
CA ASN A 18 -9.84 -30.89 -22.69
C ASN A 18 -9.87 -31.46 -21.27
N LYS A 19 -8.84 -31.22 -20.44
CA LYS A 19 -8.76 -31.63 -19.02
C LYS A 19 -9.40 -30.64 -18.03
N GLN A 20 -10.29 -29.76 -18.48
CA GLN A 20 -10.98 -28.81 -17.61
C GLN A 20 -11.90 -29.51 -16.59
N ILE A 21 -11.39 -29.71 -15.39
CA ILE A 21 -12.20 -29.88 -14.18
C ILE A 21 -12.59 -28.46 -13.73
N GLY A 22 -13.86 -28.07 -13.94
CA GLY A 22 -14.47 -26.97 -13.16
C GLY A 22 -14.36 -25.54 -13.69
N GLY A 23 -14.41 -25.30 -15.01
CA GLY A 23 -14.89 -24.01 -15.55
C GLY A 23 -13.98 -22.78 -15.40
N VAL A 24 -12.66 -22.96 -15.24
CA VAL A 24 -11.72 -21.83 -15.20
C VAL A 24 -11.10 -21.60 -16.59
N ASN A 25 -11.34 -20.43 -17.18
CA ASN A 25 -10.77 -20.03 -18.47
C ASN A 25 -9.30 -19.62 -18.33
N PRO A 26 -8.43 -19.92 -19.30
CA PRO A 26 -7.08 -19.37 -19.31
C PRO A 26 -7.10 -17.84 -19.53
N CYS A 27 -6.12 -17.13 -19.00
CA CYS A 27 -6.00 -15.68 -19.21
C CYS A 27 -5.88 -15.36 -20.71
N LYS A 28 -6.65 -14.39 -21.18
CA LYS A 28 -6.71 -13.95 -22.58
C LYS A 28 -5.36 -13.48 -23.14
N ASN A 29 -4.48 -12.95 -22.28
CA ASN A 29 -3.12 -12.54 -22.65
C ASN A 29 -2.10 -13.68 -22.58
N GLN A 30 -2.54 -14.92 -22.32
CA GLN A 30 -1.70 -16.12 -22.28
C GLN A 30 -0.48 -16.01 -21.34
N CYS A 31 -0.61 -15.27 -20.24
CA CYS A 31 0.48 -15.03 -19.30
C CYS A 31 0.82 -16.24 -18.40
N GLY A 32 0.30 -17.44 -18.71
CA GLY A 32 0.52 -18.66 -17.94
C GLY A 32 -0.41 -18.86 -16.73
N TYR A 33 -1.32 -17.93 -16.44
CA TYR A 33 -2.30 -18.03 -15.36
C TYR A 33 -3.72 -18.19 -15.88
N ASN A 34 -4.59 -18.74 -15.05
CA ASN A 34 -6.03 -18.79 -15.33
C ASN A 34 -6.69 -17.44 -15.02
N ALA A 35 -7.69 -17.08 -15.82
CA ALA A 35 -8.55 -15.94 -15.56
C ALA A 35 -9.39 -16.16 -14.29
N LEU A 36 -9.74 -15.06 -13.62
CA LEU A 36 -10.69 -15.12 -12.51
C LEU A 36 -12.06 -15.60 -13.04
N PRO A 37 -12.87 -16.32 -12.24
CA PRO A 37 -14.22 -16.72 -12.64
C PRO A 37 -15.03 -15.54 -13.18
N GLY A 38 -15.60 -15.69 -14.39
CA GLY A 38 -16.37 -14.64 -15.07
C GLY A 38 -15.55 -13.49 -15.67
N MET A 39 -14.22 -13.60 -15.71
CA MET A 39 -13.32 -12.58 -16.26
C MET A 39 -12.47 -13.15 -17.42
N ASP A 40 -11.95 -12.25 -18.25
CA ASP A 40 -11.02 -12.57 -19.34
C ASP A 40 -9.55 -12.65 -18.89
N TYR A 41 -9.22 -12.12 -17.71
CA TYR A 41 -7.83 -11.90 -17.27
C TYR A 41 -7.56 -12.46 -15.87
N CYS A 42 -6.32 -12.88 -15.60
CA CYS A 42 -5.90 -13.43 -14.30
C CYS A 42 -5.80 -12.38 -13.19
N CYS A 43 -5.48 -11.14 -13.53
CA CYS A 43 -5.34 -10.03 -12.60
C CYS A 43 -5.51 -8.69 -13.33
N ARG A 44 -5.73 -7.63 -12.56
CA ARG A 44 -5.92 -6.27 -13.08
C ARG A 44 -4.70 -5.78 -13.86
N THR A 45 -3.50 -6.05 -13.35
CA THR A 45 -2.24 -5.68 -14.02
C THR A 45 -2.11 -6.34 -15.38
N CYS A 46 -2.50 -7.62 -15.53
CA CYS A 46 -2.44 -8.31 -16.81
C CYS A 46 -3.40 -7.70 -17.82
N ARG A 47 -4.62 -7.34 -17.40
CA ARG A 47 -5.59 -6.60 -18.23
C ARG A 47 -5.01 -5.27 -18.71
N ASP A 48 -4.49 -4.48 -17.77
CA ASP A 48 -4.12 -3.08 -18.04
C ASP A 48 -2.79 -2.97 -18.82
N SER A 49 -1.87 -3.92 -18.62
CA SER A 49 -0.56 -3.96 -19.30
C SER A 49 -0.47 -4.94 -20.47
N ARG A 50 -1.58 -5.60 -20.85
CA ARG A 50 -1.58 -6.70 -21.84
C ARG A 50 -0.58 -7.81 -21.50
N GLY A 51 -0.35 -8.06 -20.21
CA GLY A 51 0.60 -9.05 -19.71
C GLY A 51 2.06 -8.60 -19.64
N ILE A 52 2.39 -7.37 -20.06
CA ILE A 52 3.77 -6.86 -20.10
C ILE A 52 4.37 -6.69 -18.69
N ASN A 53 3.56 -6.21 -17.74
CA ASN A 53 4.01 -5.94 -16.37
C ASN A 53 3.58 -7.02 -15.39
N HIS A 54 3.26 -8.21 -15.90
CA HIS A 54 2.93 -9.34 -15.04
C HIS A 54 4.23 -9.87 -14.42
N GLY A 55 4.41 -9.65 -13.12
CA GLY A 55 5.55 -10.19 -12.39
C GLY A 55 5.62 -11.71 -12.57
N LEU A 56 6.82 -12.21 -12.85
CA LEU A 56 7.12 -13.64 -12.77
C LEU A 56 6.94 -14.08 -11.31
N SER A 57 5.84 -14.77 -10.98
CA SER A 57 5.70 -15.38 -9.66
C SER A 57 6.42 -16.74 -9.66
N LEU A 58 7.35 -16.85 -8.72
CA LEU A 58 8.33 -17.92 -8.51
C LEU A 58 7.75 -19.27 -8.05
N THR A 59 6.46 -19.57 -8.22
CA THR A 59 5.89 -20.85 -7.75
C THR A 59 4.97 -21.50 -8.77
N GLN A 60 5.56 -22.13 -9.79
CA GLN A 60 5.57 -23.59 -10.00
C GLN A 60 6.26 -23.94 -11.35
N GLY A 61 7.47 -24.52 -11.28
CA GLY A 61 8.03 -25.42 -12.33
C GLY A 61 8.97 -24.85 -13.41
N THR A 62 10.17 -24.39 -13.02
CA THR A 62 11.47 -24.40 -13.74
C THR A 62 11.55 -24.26 -15.30
N HIS A 63 11.98 -23.04 -15.73
CA HIS A 63 13.07 -22.67 -16.67
C HIS A 63 13.10 -23.14 -18.17
N PRO A 64 13.87 -22.50 -19.08
CA PRO A 64 14.24 -21.07 -19.26
C PRO A 64 14.09 -20.57 -20.72
N SER A 65 14.16 -19.24 -20.90
CA SER A 65 14.72 -18.50 -22.06
C SER A 65 13.76 -17.50 -22.71
N ARG A 66 13.99 -16.21 -22.40
CA ARG A 66 14.35 -15.29 -23.48
C ARG A 66 15.40 -14.29 -23.02
N VAL A 67 16.63 -14.61 -23.38
CA VAL A 67 17.74 -13.68 -23.60
C VAL A 67 17.56 -13.13 -25.04
N GLY A 68 17.15 -11.85 -25.16
CA GLY A 68 17.26 -10.94 -26.33
C GLY A 68 16.79 -11.37 -27.75
N PRO A 69 16.87 -10.47 -28.76
CA PRO A 69 17.03 -9.03 -28.72
C PRO A 69 15.75 -8.28 -29.16
N SER A 70 15.55 -7.08 -28.61
CA SER A 70 14.68 -6.06 -29.18
C SER A 70 15.25 -5.63 -30.53
N LYS A 71 14.63 -6.06 -31.64
CA LYS A 71 14.75 -5.39 -32.95
C LYS A 71 13.43 -4.70 -33.23
N GLY A 72 13.51 -3.39 -33.44
CA GLY A 72 12.37 -2.55 -33.74
C GLY A 72 11.77 -2.82 -35.12
N ALA A 73 10.56 -2.30 -35.31
CA ALA A 73 10.07 -1.84 -36.59
C ALA A 73 9.04 -0.74 -36.33
N SER A 74 9.39 0.46 -36.78
CA SER A 74 8.53 1.64 -36.86
C SER A 74 7.62 1.57 -38.10
N ALA A 75 6.64 2.48 -38.08
CA ALA A 75 5.96 3.13 -39.20
C ALA A 75 4.63 2.54 -39.71
N GLY A 76 3.65 3.43 -39.83
CA GLY A 76 2.37 3.22 -40.51
C GLY A 76 1.32 4.27 -40.14
N ALA A 77 1.38 5.43 -40.80
CA ALA A 77 0.47 6.57 -40.66
C ALA A 77 -0.93 6.30 -41.23
N GLY A 78 -1.93 7.13 -40.87
CA GLY A 78 -3.20 7.20 -41.64
C GLY A 78 -4.47 7.67 -40.91
N THR A 79 -4.52 8.96 -40.59
CA THR A 79 -5.64 9.94 -40.73
C THR A 79 -7.14 9.63 -40.47
N SER A 80 -7.77 10.68 -39.91
CA SER A 80 -9.15 11.22 -40.08
C SER A 80 -10.17 10.84 -38.99
N SER A 81 -10.61 11.79 -38.14
CA SER A 81 -11.62 12.85 -38.30
C SER A 81 -13.01 12.40 -37.82
N GLY A 82 -13.58 13.06 -36.80
CA GLY A 82 -15.04 13.04 -36.57
C GLY A 82 -15.54 13.01 -35.11
N SER A 83 -15.86 14.19 -34.59
CA SER A 83 -16.98 14.55 -33.71
C SER A 83 -17.27 13.84 -32.37
N ARG A 84 -17.16 14.67 -31.31
CA ARG A 84 -18.10 14.93 -30.20
C ARG A 84 -18.99 13.78 -29.73
N ILE A 85 -18.69 13.25 -28.53
CA ILE A 85 -19.71 13.05 -27.49
C ILE A 85 -19.11 13.49 -26.14
N SER A 86 -19.75 14.50 -25.57
CA SER A 86 -19.62 14.95 -24.19
C SER A 86 -19.97 13.83 -23.22
N SER A 87 -18.99 13.34 -22.47
CA SER A 87 -19.21 12.59 -21.23
C SER A 87 -18.64 13.39 -20.07
N ILE A 88 -19.56 13.79 -19.19
CA ILE A 88 -19.30 14.45 -17.92
C ILE A 88 -18.39 13.53 -17.11
N SER A 89 -17.11 13.87 -17.07
CA SER A 89 -16.15 13.22 -16.18
C SER A 89 -16.27 13.87 -14.82
N LEU A 90 -16.94 13.17 -13.90
CA LEU A 90 -16.83 13.40 -12.46
C LEU A 90 -15.41 13.01 -12.02
N THR A 91 -14.43 13.87 -12.34
CA THR A 91 -13.18 13.90 -11.60
C THR A 91 -13.51 14.54 -10.25
N ASN A 92 -13.39 13.77 -9.18
CA ASN A 92 -13.11 14.35 -7.88
C ASN A 92 -11.59 14.60 -7.87
N PRO A 93 -11.10 15.82 -8.12
CA PRO A 93 -9.72 16.12 -7.79
C PRO A 93 -9.62 16.04 -6.26
N GLY A 94 -8.63 15.29 -5.77
CA GLY A 94 -8.22 15.42 -4.37
C GLY A 94 -8.07 16.91 -4.08
N LYS A 95 -8.76 17.39 -3.04
CA LYS A 95 -8.66 18.78 -2.59
C LYS A 95 -7.20 19.07 -2.28
N THR A 96 -6.50 19.67 -3.23
CA THR A 96 -5.19 20.27 -3.02
C THR A 96 -5.41 21.46 -2.08
N LEU A 97 -4.91 21.36 -0.86
CA LEU A 97 -4.93 22.47 0.08
C LEU A 97 -3.96 23.57 -0.41
N PRO A 98 -4.36 24.85 -0.38
CA PRO A 98 -3.53 25.94 -0.87
C PRO A 98 -2.25 26.11 -0.04
N ARG A 99 -1.16 26.43 -0.74
CA ARG A 99 0.19 26.68 -0.22
C ARG A 99 0.27 28.13 0.31
N ILE A 100 0.56 28.32 1.59
CA ILE A 100 0.87 29.65 2.15
C ILE A 100 2.23 29.57 2.84
N MET A 101 3.16 30.44 2.42
CA MET A 101 4.48 30.54 3.02
C MET A 101 4.43 31.46 4.25
N GLY A 102 4.73 30.90 5.42
CA GLY A 102 5.08 31.65 6.62
C GLY A 102 4.09 31.56 7.78
N GLY A 103 4.56 31.06 8.92
CA GLY A 103 3.93 31.24 10.24
C GLY A 103 2.85 30.22 10.61
N SER A 104 3.21 29.31 11.52
CA SER A 104 2.35 28.57 12.46
C SER A 104 0.90 28.24 12.04
N SER A 105 0.62 26.93 11.91
CA SER A 105 -0.72 26.29 11.92
C SER A 105 -1.26 25.78 10.58
N GLN A 106 -0.41 25.25 9.69
CA GLN A 106 -0.88 24.31 8.66
C GLN A 106 -0.42 22.90 9.04
N ILE A 107 -1.35 22.05 9.45
CA ILE A 107 -1.06 20.65 9.76
C ILE A 107 -1.45 19.82 8.54
N GLY A 108 -0.44 19.43 7.78
CA GLY A 108 -0.61 18.69 6.53
C GLY A 108 -0.62 19.62 5.32
N GLY A 109 0.24 19.33 4.34
CA GLY A 109 0.37 20.10 3.11
C GLY A 109 0.59 19.20 1.91
N PRO A 110 0.64 19.77 0.68
CA PRO A 110 1.14 19.05 -0.46
C PRO A 110 2.59 18.59 -0.19
N GLU A 111 2.98 17.50 -0.83
CA GLU A 111 4.38 17.06 -0.82
C GLU A 111 5.30 18.19 -1.31
N GLU A 112 6.47 18.34 -0.69
CA GLU A 112 7.49 19.20 -1.24
C GLU A 112 8.19 18.46 -2.40
N SER A 113 8.06 19.03 -3.60
CA SER A 113 8.58 18.47 -4.85
C SER A 113 10.10 18.37 -4.89
N GLY A 114 10.79 19.26 -4.15
CA GLY A 114 12.25 19.27 -4.02
C GLY A 114 12.79 18.45 -2.85
N ALA A 115 11.96 17.61 -2.21
CA ALA A 115 12.40 16.84 -1.05
C ALA A 115 13.50 15.82 -1.43
N THR A 116 14.56 15.79 -0.61
CA THR A 116 15.72 14.91 -0.80
C THR A 116 15.74 13.73 0.16
N ALA A 117 14.78 13.68 1.08
CA ALA A 117 14.61 12.60 2.05
C ALA A 117 13.13 12.44 2.38
N ALA A 118 12.77 11.25 2.83
CA ALA A 118 11.41 10.94 3.22
C ALA A 118 11.37 10.00 4.42
N GLY A 119 10.30 10.11 5.20
CA GLY A 119 10.05 9.21 6.33
C GLY A 119 8.60 8.80 6.45
N ILE A 120 8.37 7.64 7.06
CA ILE A 120 7.05 7.12 7.40
C ILE A 120 6.89 7.21 8.91
N ILE A 121 5.78 7.81 9.33
CA ILE A 121 5.35 7.87 10.73
C ILE A 121 4.08 7.04 10.86
N PRO A 122 4.18 5.74 11.20
CA PRO A 122 3.01 4.93 11.42
C PRO A 122 2.34 5.35 12.72
N TYR A 123 1.02 5.55 12.68
CA TYR A 123 0.24 5.92 13.84
C TYR A 123 -1.03 5.09 13.96
N TYR A 124 -1.54 5.03 15.19
CA TYR A 124 -2.82 4.42 15.53
C TYR A 124 -3.53 5.31 16.54
N ILE A 125 -4.85 5.34 16.50
CA ILE A 125 -5.65 6.06 17.49
C ILE A 125 -6.61 5.06 18.10
N ASP A 126 -6.47 4.84 19.41
CA ASP A 126 -7.28 3.85 20.10
C ASP A 126 -8.69 4.39 20.43
N ALA A 127 -9.52 3.51 21.01
CA ALA A 127 -10.88 3.85 21.41
C ALA A 127 -10.97 4.97 22.46
N SER A 128 -9.90 5.19 23.23
CA SER A 128 -9.78 6.29 24.20
C SER A 128 -9.30 7.60 23.58
N ARG A 129 -9.15 7.65 22.25
CA ARG A 129 -8.56 8.76 21.49
C ARG A 129 -7.11 9.03 21.85
N GLN A 130 -6.39 8.06 22.41
CA GLN A 130 -4.95 8.18 22.61
C GLN A 130 -4.23 7.86 21.30
N VAL A 131 -3.31 8.73 20.87
CA VAL A 131 -2.46 8.49 19.71
C VAL A 131 -1.28 7.60 20.11
N HIS A 132 -1.02 6.59 19.30
CA HIS A 132 0.15 5.72 19.40
C HIS A 132 0.98 5.89 18.13
N PHE A 133 2.30 5.87 18.28
CA PHE A 133 3.25 5.88 17.18
C PHE A 133 4.11 4.63 17.21
N LEU A 134 4.45 4.10 16.04
CA LEU A 134 5.35 2.96 15.91
C LEU A 134 6.77 3.48 15.64
N LEU A 135 7.73 3.06 16.47
CA LEU A 135 9.12 3.45 16.37
C LEU A 135 10.03 2.22 16.24
N GLY A 136 11.13 2.38 15.52
CA GLY A 136 12.22 1.42 15.49
C GLY A 136 13.29 1.73 16.53
N LEU A 137 13.76 0.71 17.22
CA LEU A 137 14.90 0.80 18.13
C LEU A 137 16.20 0.51 17.37
N ASN A 138 17.05 1.52 17.25
CA ASN A 138 18.31 1.42 16.54
C ASN A 138 19.43 0.86 17.45
N HIS A 139 20.25 -0.04 16.88
CA HIS A 139 21.50 -0.47 17.48
C HIS A 139 22.67 -0.05 16.60
N TYR A 140 23.63 0.64 17.21
CA TYR A 140 24.92 0.87 16.60
C TYR A 140 25.98 0.08 17.38
N ASN A 141 26.71 -0.81 16.69
CA ASN A 141 27.76 -1.64 17.28
C ASN A 141 27.33 -2.42 18.54
N GLY A 142 26.12 -3.00 18.51
CA GLY A 142 25.61 -3.81 19.62
C GLY A 142 25.08 -3.02 20.82
N GLN A 143 25.20 -1.69 20.84
CA GLN A 143 24.57 -0.85 21.87
C GLN A 143 23.25 -0.28 21.36
N VAL A 144 22.22 -0.34 22.21
CA VAL A 144 20.95 0.38 22.00
C VAL A 144 21.27 1.86 22.02
N THR A 145 21.04 2.58 20.93
CA THR A 145 21.40 4.00 20.86
C THR A 145 20.17 4.89 20.95
N THR A 146 19.16 4.67 20.12
CA THR A 146 18.02 5.61 20.00
C THR A 146 16.78 4.95 19.39
N TYR A 147 15.59 5.53 19.67
CA TYR A 147 14.38 5.26 18.89
C TYR A 147 14.26 6.24 17.74
N GLN A 148 13.78 5.76 16.59
CA GLN A 148 13.57 6.57 15.39
C GLN A 148 12.30 6.15 14.64
N TYR A 149 11.83 7.06 13.78
CA TYR A 149 10.86 6.71 12.73
C TYR A 149 11.60 6.18 11.51
N PHE A 150 10.86 5.52 10.63
CA PHE A 150 11.40 5.08 9.36
C PHE A 150 11.71 6.27 8.46
N GLY A 151 12.90 6.31 7.87
CA GLY A 151 13.22 7.32 6.89
C GLY A 151 14.70 7.46 6.60
N GLY A 152 14.97 8.02 5.44
CA GLY A 152 16.32 8.21 4.95
C GLY A 152 16.34 9.05 3.68
N ARG A 153 17.52 9.10 3.06
CA ARG A 153 17.75 9.94 1.88
C ARG A 153 17.19 9.25 0.65
N ARG A 154 16.74 10.07 -0.30
CA ARG A 154 16.36 9.60 -1.62
C ARG A 154 17.58 9.05 -2.34
N GLU A 155 17.45 7.85 -2.89
CA GLU A 155 18.43 7.19 -3.74
C GLU A 155 18.11 7.40 -5.22
N MET A 156 19.09 7.12 -6.10
CA MET A 156 18.88 7.16 -7.55
C MET A 156 17.84 6.14 -8.05
N SER A 157 17.63 5.07 -7.28
CA SER A 157 16.63 4.02 -7.54
C SER A 157 15.19 4.50 -7.24
N ASP A 158 15.02 5.56 -6.45
CA ASP A 158 13.72 6.08 -6.04
C ASP A 158 13.14 6.98 -7.14
N VAL A 159 12.15 6.47 -7.88
CA VAL A 159 11.46 7.21 -8.96
C VAL A 159 10.73 8.42 -8.40
N THR A 160 10.08 8.26 -7.25
CA THR A 160 9.36 9.32 -6.53
C THR A 160 9.83 9.41 -5.07
N ILE A 161 9.50 10.52 -4.41
CA ILE A 161 9.78 10.70 -2.99
C ILE A 161 8.97 9.73 -2.10
N ARG A 162 7.84 9.21 -2.60
CA ARG A 162 7.07 8.15 -1.93
C ARG A 162 7.77 6.79 -2.03
N ASP A 163 8.44 6.52 -3.15
CA ASP A 163 9.23 5.30 -3.31
C ASP A 163 10.38 5.26 -2.31
N CYS A 164 11.05 6.40 -2.09
CA CYS A 164 12.02 6.58 -1.00
C CYS A 164 11.39 6.23 0.36
N ALA A 165 10.26 6.86 0.73
CA ALA A 165 9.61 6.59 2.01
C ALA A 165 9.24 5.10 2.20
N TYR A 166 8.77 4.45 1.12
CA TYR A 166 8.45 3.02 1.16
C TYR A 166 9.69 2.13 1.25
N ARG A 167 10.76 2.45 0.52
CA ARG A 167 12.03 1.72 0.56
C ARG A 167 12.61 1.77 1.97
N GLU A 168 12.70 2.94 2.59
CA GLU A 168 13.20 3.13 3.96
C GLU A 168 12.36 2.33 4.96
N ALA A 169 11.03 2.47 4.91
CA ALA A 169 10.14 1.67 5.77
C ALA A 169 10.28 0.16 5.51
N LYS A 170 10.56 -0.27 4.28
CA LYS A 170 10.81 -1.67 3.95
C LYS A 170 12.13 -2.14 4.54
N GLU A 171 13.21 -1.38 4.39
CA GLU A 171 14.55 -1.70 4.88
C GLU A 171 14.53 -1.79 6.40
N GLU A 172 14.00 -0.76 7.07
CA GLU A 172 13.95 -0.65 8.54
C GLU A 172 12.92 -1.59 9.20
N SER A 173 11.93 -2.10 8.47
CA SER A 173 11.01 -3.14 8.96
C SER A 173 11.34 -4.55 8.47
N HIS A 174 12.44 -4.71 7.74
CA HIS A 174 12.92 -6.03 7.31
C HIS A 174 13.77 -6.69 8.39
N ASN A 175 13.69 -8.01 8.44
CA ASN A 175 14.52 -8.90 9.23
C ASN A 175 15.03 -9.88 8.18
N GLY A 176 16.27 -10.38 8.29
CA GLY A 176 16.89 -11.27 7.31
C GLY A 176 16.00 -12.44 6.84
N ALA A 177 16.46 -13.14 5.80
CA ALA A 177 15.85 -14.17 4.92
C ALA A 177 14.47 -14.83 5.21
N ASN A 178 13.93 -14.85 6.44
CA ASN A 178 12.70 -15.53 6.84
C ASN A 178 11.56 -14.61 7.35
N ASN A 179 11.57 -13.30 7.04
CA ASN A 179 10.63 -12.36 7.65
C ASN A 179 9.21 -12.36 7.05
N THR A 180 8.33 -13.19 7.63
CA THR A 180 6.87 -13.18 7.40
C THR A 180 6.13 -12.05 8.13
N TYR A 181 6.74 -11.40 9.13
CA TYR A 181 6.06 -10.43 10.01
C TYR A 181 6.07 -9.00 9.49
N GLY A 182 7.12 -8.58 8.79
CA GLY A 182 7.15 -7.24 8.19
C GLY A 182 6.28 -7.11 6.94
N LEU A 183 5.90 -8.22 6.29
CA LEU A 183 5.16 -8.19 5.03
C LEU A 183 3.78 -7.51 5.13
N PRO A 184 2.93 -7.78 6.14
CA PRO A 184 1.64 -7.10 6.23
C PRO A 184 1.79 -5.59 6.52
N LEU A 185 2.86 -5.17 7.21
CA LEU A 185 3.11 -3.77 7.58
C LEU A 185 3.46 -3.01 6.30
N ARG A 186 4.43 -3.54 5.56
CA ARG A 186 4.85 -3.02 4.26
C ARG A 186 3.71 -3.00 3.24
N THR A 187 2.88 -4.04 3.23
CA THR A 187 1.70 -4.11 2.35
C THR A 187 0.72 -2.97 2.65
N VAL A 188 0.45 -2.70 3.93
CA VAL A 188 -0.43 -1.59 4.33
C VAL A 188 0.19 -0.24 3.96
N ILE A 189 1.48 -0.03 4.26
CA ILE A 189 2.22 1.20 3.95
C ILE A 189 2.20 1.45 2.43
N HIS A 190 2.62 0.47 1.63
CA HIS A 190 2.67 0.58 0.17
C HIS A 190 1.30 0.92 -0.42
N ARG A 191 0.25 0.21 0.01
CA ARG A 191 -1.13 0.48 -0.43
C ARG A 191 -1.54 1.91 -0.09
N LYS A 192 -1.28 2.37 1.13
CA LYS A 192 -1.69 3.71 1.57
C LYS A 192 -0.94 4.81 0.82
N LEU A 193 0.37 4.65 0.58
CA LEU A 193 1.14 5.57 -0.26
C LEU A 193 0.64 5.60 -1.71
N THR A 194 0.38 4.43 -2.29
CA THR A 194 -0.13 4.31 -3.67
C THR A 194 -1.49 4.98 -3.83
N ASN A 195 -2.38 4.81 -2.84
CA ASN A 195 -3.73 5.35 -2.88
C ASN A 195 -3.83 6.82 -2.45
N GLY A 196 -2.76 7.44 -1.96
CA GLY A 196 -2.82 8.79 -1.37
C GLY A 196 -3.53 8.84 0.00
N GLU A 197 -3.59 7.73 0.72
CA GLU A 197 -4.26 7.61 2.03
C GLU A 197 -3.30 7.92 3.20
N PHE A 198 -2.74 9.13 3.20
CA PHE A 198 -1.78 9.58 4.22
C PHE A 198 -1.92 11.09 4.45
N MET A 199 -1.36 11.57 5.56
CA MET A 199 -1.09 12.99 5.77
C MET A 199 0.40 13.25 5.55
N CYS A 200 0.77 14.24 4.74
CA CYS A 200 2.16 14.62 4.52
C CYS A 200 2.47 15.93 5.27
N ILE A 201 3.55 15.94 6.05
CA ILE A 201 4.09 17.16 6.65
C ILE A 201 5.50 17.36 6.09
N PRO A 202 5.72 18.30 5.17
CA PRO A 202 7.06 18.68 4.75
C PRO A 202 7.76 19.45 5.88
N LYS A 203 9.03 19.14 6.15
CA LYS A 203 9.89 19.88 7.09
C LYS A 203 11.26 20.09 6.48
N GLN A 204 11.75 21.31 6.55
CA GLN A 204 13.11 21.63 6.19
C GLN A 204 14.08 21.18 7.30
N ASN A 205 15.13 20.48 6.93
CA ASN A 205 16.23 20.17 7.83
C ASN A 205 16.99 21.47 8.13
N GLY A 206 16.99 21.90 9.39
CA GLY A 206 17.64 23.16 9.79
C GLY A 206 19.16 23.17 9.61
N GLN A 207 19.81 22.01 9.55
CA GLN A 207 21.25 21.90 9.34
C GLN A 207 21.63 21.94 7.86
N THR A 208 20.88 21.23 7.01
CA THR A 208 21.24 21.08 5.59
C THR A 208 20.44 22.01 4.67
N GLY A 209 19.37 22.64 5.16
CA GLY A 209 18.43 23.42 4.36
C GLY A 209 17.59 22.58 3.39
N GLN A 210 17.76 21.26 3.38
CA GLN A 210 17.05 20.36 2.48
C GLN A 210 15.65 20.04 3.00
N TRP A 211 14.71 19.77 2.09
CA TRP A 211 13.34 19.40 2.43
C TRP A 211 13.20 17.90 2.64
N ASN A 212 12.44 17.54 3.67
CA ASN A 212 12.05 16.18 3.99
C ASN A 212 10.53 16.07 3.99
N ASN A 213 9.97 15.00 3.40
CA ASN A 213 8.54 14.71 3.50
C ASN A 213 8.27 13.63 4.55
N PHE A 214 7.44 13.92 5.55
CA PHE A 214 7.01 12.95 6.56
C PHE A 214 5.58 12.49 6.30
N TYR A 215 5.40 11.20 6.05
CA TYR A 215 4.11 10.59 5.72
C TYR A 215 3.52 9.89 6.94
N PHE A 216 2.45 10.45 7.48
CA PHE A 216 1.67 9.85 8.55
C PHE A 216 0.70 8.84 7.98
N ILE A 217 0.87 7.58 8.39
CA ILE A 217 0.10 6.45 7.87
C ILE A 217 -0.64 5.76 9.01
N HIS A 218 -1.96 5.74 8.93
CA HIS A 218 -2.78 5.04 9.91
C HIS A 218 -2.62 3.52 9.76
N ILE A 219 -2.24 2.85 10.85
CA ILE A 219 -2.09 1.39 10.92
C ILE A 219 -2.93 0.87 12.07
N ASP A 220 -3.80 -0.08 11.77
CA ASP A 220 -4.66 -0.73 12.78
C ASP A 220 -3.83 -1.62 13.69
N LYS A 221 -3.38 -1.07 14.82
CA LYS A 221 -2.53 -1.72 15.83
C LYS A 221 -3.14 -3.02 16.38
N THR A 222 -4.46 -3.13 16.47
CA THR A 222 -5.14 -4.31 17.04
C THR A 222 -4.90 -5.58 16.22
N ARG A 223 -4.64 -5.44 14.92
CA ARG A 223 -4.25 -6.55 14.05
C ARG A 223 -2.84 -7.08 14.34
N TRP A 224 -2.07 -6.34 15.13
CA TRP A 224 -0.67 -6.61 15.45
C TRP A 224 -0.46 -7.01 16.92
N GLU A 225 -1.30 -6.53 17.83
CA GLU A 225 -1.21 -6.80 19.28
C GLU A 225 -1.71 -8.19 19.71
N ASN A 226 -2.43 -8.94 18.86
CA ASN A 226 -2.96 -10.28 19.19
C ASN A 226 -1.88 -11.39 19.28
N GLY A 227 -0.75 -11.13 19.95
CA GLY A 227 0.21 -12.15 20.38
C GLY A 227 1.51 -12.23 19.58
N ARG A 228 1.88 -11.19 18.81
CA ARG A 228 3.13 -11.19 18.03
C ARG A 228 3.91 -9.91 18.25
N SER A 229 4.74 -9.96 19.27
CA SER A 229 5.83 -9.03 19.44
C SER A 229 6.67 -8.95 18.16
N MET A 230 6.76 -7.79 17.53
CA MET A 230 7.76 -7.49 16.48
C MET A 230 9.16 -7.31 17.11
N LEU A 231 9.45 -8.09 18.15
CA LEU A 231 10.66 -8.03 18.98
C LEU A 231 11.87 -8.71 18.33
N SER A 232 11.68 -9.37 17.20
CA SER A 232 12.75 -10.01 16.45
C SER A 232 12.77 -9.46 15.04
N ILE A 233 13.03 -8.15 14.90
CA ILE A 233 13.47 -7.61 13.62
C ILE A 233 14.96 -7.45 13.74
N GLN A 234 15.78 -8.26 13.07
CA GLN A 234 17.22 -8.05 13.01
C GLN A 234 17.55 -7.65 11.58
N ASN A 235 17.49 -6.35 11.30
CA ASN A 235 18.34 -5.78 10.26
C ASN A 235 19.50 -5.04 10.95
N ASN A 236 20.41 -4.51 10.16
CA ASN A 236 21.62 -3.87 10.68
C ASN A 236 21.35 -2.56 11.44
N GLU A 237 20.12 -2.03 11.42
CA GLU A 237 19.81 -0.67 11.88
C GLU A 237 18.63 -0.58 12.86
N VAL A 238 17.74 -1.56 12.90
CA VAL A 238 16.51 -1.59 13.69
C VAL A 238 16.31 -3.00 14.23
N ASN A 239 16.44 -3.13 15.54
CA ASN A 239 16.36 -4.43 16.24
C ASN A 239 14.94 -4.79 16.69
N ARG A 240 14.08 -3.78 16.80
CA ARG A 240 12.78 -3.92 17.43
C ARG A 240 11.87 -2.80 16.99
N LEU A 241 10.59 -3.11 16.80
CA LEU A 241 9.55 -2.12 16.60
C LEU A 241 8.62 -2.08 17.82
N GLU A 242 8.36 -0.88 18.35
CA GLU A 242 7.52 -0.68 19.52
C GLU A 242 6.51 0.46 19.32
N TRP A 243 5.34 0.27 19.92
CA TRP A 243 4.31 1.28 19.95
C TRP A 243 4.43 2.13 21.22
N PHE A 244 4.47 3.44 21.05
CA PHE A 244 4.50 4.40 22.14
C PHE A 244 3.25 5.25 22.12
N LYS A 245 2.66 5.50 23.29
CA LYS A 245 1.67 6.57 23.42
C LYS A 245 2.34 7.91 23.16
N SER A 246 1.63 8.84 22.56
CA SER A 246 2.16 10.17 22.23
C SER A 246 2.72 10.94 23.43
N ASN A 247 2.19 10.70 24.62
CA ASN A 247 2.66 11.29 25.89
C ASN A 247 3.81 10.51 26.56
N GLU A 248 4.14 9.32 26.06
CA GLU A 248 5.20 8.43 26.59
C GLU A 248 6.35 8.25 25.58
N LEU A 249 6.35 9.03 24.49
CA LEU A 249 7.36 8.96 23.45
C LEU A 249 8.77 9.21 24.01
N PRO A 250 9.79 8.41 23.62
CA PRO A 250 11.16 8.65 24.02
C PRO A 250 11.72 9.93 23.39
N ARG A 251 12.93 10.33 23.79
CA ARG A 251 13.65 11.40 23.09
C ARG A 251 14.08 10.90 21.71
N LEU A 252 13.58 11.54 20.67
CA LEU A 252 13.92 11.20 19.28
C LEU A 252 15.05 12.07 18.74
N PRO A 253 15.83 11.56 17.77
CA PRO A 253 16.74 12.37 16.98
C PRO A 253 16.03 13.54 16.27
N HIS A 254 16.78 14.61 15.99
CA HIS A 254 16.36 15.73 15.12
C HIS A 254 15.10 16.52 15.55
N ASP A 255 14.72 16.42 16.83
CA ASP A 255 13.55 17.10 17.42
C ASP A 255 12.32 17.07 16.50
N LEU A 256 11.73 15.87 16.38
CA LEU A 256 10.50 15.65 15.61
C LEU A 256 9.24 16.01 16.41
N ARG A 257 9.37 16.47 17.67
CA ARG A 257 8.25 16.84 18.54
C ARG A 257 7.30 17.87 17.92
N PRO A 258 7.77 18.91 17.20
CA PRO A 258 6.85 19.87 16.57
C PRO A 258 5.97 19.22 15.50
N ILE A 259 6.51 18.27 14.72
CA ILE A 259 5.75 17.54 13.69
C ILE A 259 4.72 16.64 14.37
N GLU A 260 5.11 15.92 15.41
CA GLU A 260 4.22 15.04 16.18
C GLU A 260 3.04 15.82 16.78
N ARG A 261 3.32 16.94 17.47
CA ARG A 261 2.28 17.79 18.06
C ARG A 261 1.33 18.32 17.02
N SER A 262 1.87 18.78 15.88
CA SER A 262 1.07 19.21 14.74
C SER A 262 0.13 18.08 14.33
N ALA A 263 0.66 16.90 14.01
CA ALA A 263 -0.13 15.74 13.61
C ALA A 263 -1.20 15.35 14.65
N ILE A 264 -0.85 15.29 15.94
CA ILE A 264 -1.78 14.97 17.02
C ILE A 264 -2.94 15.97 17.06
N ASN A 265 -2.64 17.27 17.00
CA ASN A 265 -3.68 18.31 16.99
C ASN A 265 -4.64 18.10 15.81
N TYR A 266 -4.10 17.84 14.61
CA TYR A 266 -4.93 17.56 13.44
C TYR A 266 -5.79 16.32 13.62
N PHE A 267 -5.22 15.23 14.12
CA PHE A 267 -5.98 14.01 14.37
C PHE A 267 -7.11 14.27 15.37
N MET A 268 -6.83 14.99 16.46
CA MET A 268 -7.83 15.27 17.50
C MET A 268 -8.92 16.24 17.04
N SER A 269 -8.60 17.19 16.17
CA SER A 269 -9.59 18.10 15.58
C SER A 269 -10.47 17.44 14.51
N ASN A 270 -9.99 16.39 13.83
CA ASN A 270 -10.72 15.74 12.73
C ASN A 270 -11.43 14.44 13.13
N ILE A 271 -11.14 13.89 14.31
CA ILE A 271 -11.91 12.75 14.85
C ILE A 271 -13.17 13.30 15.50
N PRO A 272 -14.38 12.94 15.02
CA PRO A 272 -15.61 13.34 15.66
C PRO A 272 -15.60 12.85 17.12
N PRO A 273 -16.04 13.68 18.09
CA PRO A 273 -16.07 13.27 19.48
C PRO A 273 -16.90 11.99 19.62
N THR A 274 -16.34 10.99 20.30
CA THR A 274 -17.02 9.75 20.68
C THR A 274 -18.28 10.11 21.47
N GLY A 275 -19.44 10.03 20.81
CA GLY A 275 -20.74 10.48 21.36
C GLY A 275 -21.53 11.38 20.41
N ALA A 276 -20.86 12.08 19.48
CA ALA A 276 -21.51 12.67 18.32
C ALA A 276 -21.78 11.55 17.31
N ALA A 277 -22.79 10.74 17.60
CA ALA A 277 -23.55 10.11 16.55
C ALA A 277 -24.14 11.24 15.70
N THR A 278 -23.38 11.74 14.72
CA THR A 278 -24.00 12.39 13.56
C THR A 278 -25.02 11.37 13.07
N GLY A 279 -26.30 11.68 13.26
CA GLY A 279 -27.46 10.89 12.90
C GLY A 279 -27.62 10.69 11.39
N VAL A 280 -26.53 10.38 10.71
CA VAL A 280 -26.54 9.68 9.43
C VAL A 280 -26.29 8.23 9.78
N VAL A 281 -27.35 7.55 10.20
CA VAL A 281 -27.43 6.09 10.19
C VAL A 281 -27.40 5.67 8.72
N ILE A 282 -26.21 5.63 8.10
CA ILE A 282 -25.99 4.69 7.00
C ILE A 282 -25.61 3.39 7.69
N GLY A 283 -26.63 2.65 8.10
CA GLY A 283 -26.53 1.33 8.72
C GLY A 283 -25.98 0.30 7.75
N ALA A 284 -24.71 0.41 7.36
CA ALA A 284 -24.02 -0.68 6.70
C ALA A 284 -23.74 -1.77 7.74
N LYS A 285 -24.72 -2.65 7.94
CA LYS A 285 -24.56 -3.84 8.77
C LYS A 285 -23.69 -4.84 8.02
N PHE A 286 -22.68 -5.37 8.69
CA PHE A 286 -21.78 -6.37 8.13
C PHE A 286 -22.10 -7.75 8.70
N CYS A 287 -21.96 -8.79 7.88
CA CYS A 287 -22.11 -10.17 8.32
C CYS A 287 -20.90 -10.58 9.18
N ILE A 288 -21.14 -10.91 10.46
CA ILE A 288 -20.10 -11.33 11.40
C ILE A 288 -19.29 -12.53 10.88
N ASN A 289 -19.93 -13.43 10.13
CA ASN A 289 -19.28 -14.65 9.63
C ASN A 289 -18.35 -14.43 8.43
N CYS A 290 -18.51 -13.37 7.65
CA CYS A 290 -17.72 -13.21 6.42
C CYS A 290 -17.32 -11.77 6.05
N GLY A 291 -17.70 -10.78 6.88
CA GLY A 291 -17.38 -9.37 6.68
C GLY A 291 -18.07 -8.70 5.50
N ALA A 292 -18.98 -9.37 4.79
CA ALA A 292 -19.71 -8.78 3.67
C ALA A 292 -20.82 -7.83 4.17
N LYS A 293 -21.09 -6.74 3.43
CA LYS A 293 -22.24 -5.86 3.68
C LYS A 293 -23.54 -6.62 3.37
N PHE A 294 -24.55 -6.45 4.21
CA PHE A 294 -25.93 -6.77 3.81
C PHE A 294 -26.38 -5.75 2.75
N ASN A 295 -27.15 -6.20 1.75
CA ASN A 295 -27.52 -5.37 0.61
C ASN A 295 -28.60 -4.35 1.03
N THR A 296 -29.47 -4.75 1.94
CA THR A 296 -30.46 -3.89 2.58
C THR A 296 -30.65 -4.23 4.06
N ASP A 297 -31.24 -3.30 4.82
CA ASP A 297 -31.62 -3.53 6.22
C ASP A 297 -32.64 -4.66 6.41
N LYS A 298 -33.36 -5.04 5.35
CA LYS A 298 -34.39 -6.10 5.33
C LYS A 298 -33.83 -7.49 5.08
N ASP A 299 -32.56 -7.62 4.68
CA ASP A 299 -31.98 -8.92 4.35
C ASP A 299 -31.82 -9.76 5.62
N LYS A 300 -32.61 -10.82 5.73
CA LYS A 300 -32.49 -11.83 6.79
C LYS A 300 -31.25 -12.71 6.62
N PHE A 301 -30.60 -12.69 5.45
CA PHE A 301 -29.50 -13.58 5.08
C PHE A 301 -28.36 -12.82 4.39
N CYS A 302 -27.12 -13.23 4.66
CA CYS A 302 -25.96 -12.63 4.00
C CYS A 302 -25.86 -13.10 2.54
N VAL A 303 -25.76 -12.18 1.59
CA VAL A 303 -25.65 -12.49 0.15
C VAL A 303 -24.42 -13.36 -0.18
N LYS A 304 -23.33 -13.22 0.60
CA LYS A 304 -22.09 -13.95 0.34
C LYS A 304 -22.07 -15.36 0.92
N CYS A 305 -22.62 -15.57 2.12
CA CYS A 305 -22.49 -16.84 2.84
C CYS A 305 -23.82 -17.53 3.19
N GLY A 306 -24.96 -16.92 2.84
CA GLY A 306 -26.29 -17.47 3.09
C GLY A 306 -26.71 -17.55 4.56
N LYS A 307 -25.85 -17.18 5.51
CA LYS A 307 -26.18 -17.29 6.95
C LYS A 307 -27.20 -16.24 7.38
N LYS A 308 -28.12 -16.67 8.24
CA LYS A 308 -29.17 -15.84 8.82
C LYS A 308 -28.55 -14.79 9.74
N ARG A 309 -29.12 -13.60 9.75
CA ARG A 309 -28.72 -12.51 10.65
C ARG A 309 -29.16 -12.87 12.07
N GLU A 310 -28.20 -13.09 12.95
CA GLU A 310 -28.44 -13.22 14.39
C GLU A 310 -28.79 -11.83 14.93
N ASN A 311 -29.97 -11.70 15.54
CA ASN A 311 -30.32 -10.48 16.25
C ASN A 311 -29.51 -10.45 17.54
N ARG A 312 -28.63 -9.47 17.67
CA ARG A 312 -28.11 -9.00 18.96
C ARG A 312 -28.81 -7.68 19.28
#